data_AF-A0A397HCP4-F1
#
_entry.id   AF-A0A397HCP4-F1
#
_cell.length_a   1.000
_cell.length_b   1.000
_cell.length_c   1.000
_cell.angle_alpha   90.00
_cell.angle_beta   90.00
_cell.angle_gamma   90.00
#
_symmetry.space_group_name_H-M   'P 1'
#
loop_
_entity.id
_entity.type
_entity.pdbx_description
1 polymer ?
#
loop_
_entity_poly.entity_id
_entity_poly.type
_entity_poly.pdbx_seq_one_letter_code
_entity_poly.pdbx_strand_id
1 'polypeptide(L)'
;MSRAFSTTAQQLKKLKWRLNGTTVDVAWAQRTAEKAVDKAPGLAGKVDSGVVQGNPHPTDKTGDPYHASITLGINDVQGKDRVTSAHVYPDGSVTFSKEVYGRVKVDVDPAAPKEGSASK
;
A
#
# COMPACT_ATOMS: atom_id res chain seq x y z
N MET A 1 19.29 -28.22 21.40
CA MET A 1 18.91 -28.18 19.97
C MET A 1 18.11 -26.91 19.74
N SER A 2 18.77 -25.81 19.34
CA SER A 2 18.09 -24.53 19.08
C SER A 2 17.97 -24.36 17.57
N ARG A 3 16.73 -24.37 17.04
CA ARG A 3 16.45 -24.00 15.65
C ARG A 3 16.43 -22.47 15.59
N ALA A 4 17.46 -21.88 15.02
CA ALA A 4 17.42 -20.47 14.65
C ALA A 4 16.47 -20.32 13.46
N PHE A 5 15.32 -19.67 13.67
CA PHE A 5 14.51 -19.18 12.56
C PHE A 5 15.28 -18.01 11.93
N SER A 6 16.01 -18.30 10.86
CA SER A 6 16.56 -17.25 10.00
C SER A 6 15.40 -16.62 9.24
N THR A 7 14.81 -15.57 9.80
CA THR A 7 13.98 -14.65 9.02
C THR A 7 14.92 -13.95 8.04
N THR A 8 15.03 -14.48 6.82
CA THR A 8 15.60 -13.73 5.72
C THR A 8 14.85 -12.41 5.67
N ALA A 9 15.52 -11.31 6.03
CA ALA A 9 14.97 -9.98 5.81
C ALA A 9 14.78 -9.86 4.30
N GLN A 10 13.56 -10.12 3.82
CA GLN A 10 13.22 -9.84 2.45
C GLN A 10 13.53 -8.37 2.23
N GLN A 11 14.43 -8.09 1.31
CA GLN A 11 14.71 -6.74 0.89
C GLN A 11 13.41 -6.22 0.29
N LEU A 12 12.64 -5.47 1.11
CA LEU A 12 11.34 -4.95 0.74
C LEU A 12 11.47 -4.23 -0.59
N LYS A 13 10.59 -4.54 -1.53
CA LYS A 13 10.65 -3.92 -2.85
C LYS A 13 10.47 -2.42 -2.71
N LYS A 14 11.51 -1.65 -2.98
CA LYS A 14 11.45 -0.18 -2.93
C LYS A 14 10.89 0.35 -4.23
N LEU A 15 9.62 0.73 -4.23
CA LEU A 15 8.96 1.28 -5.42
C LEU A 15 9.40 2.74 -5.64
N LYS A 16 9.42 3.18 -6.89
CA LYS A 16 9.62 4.57 -7.25
C LYS A 16 8.33 5.34 -6.98
N TRP A 17 8.25 5.97 -5.82
CA TRP A 17 7.06 6.70 -5.39
C TRP A 17 7.01 8.14 -5.91
N ARG A 18 5.83 8.58 -6.31
CA ARG A 18 5.46 10.00 -6.44
C ARG A 18 4.26 10.31 -5.54
N LEU A 19 4.09 11.59 -5.21
CA LEU A 19 2.92 12.08 -4.50
C LEU A 19 2.11 12.96 -5.46
N ASN A 20 0.79 12.77 -5.50
CA ASN A 20 -0.11 13.56 -6.32
C ASN A 20 -1.16 14.24 -5.44
N GLY A 21 -0.96 15.52 -5.11
CA GLY A 21 -1.89 16.27 -4.27
C GLY A 21 -1.87 15.86 -2.79
N THR A 22 -0.82 15.16 -2.33
CA THR A 22 -0.63 14.82 -0.92
C THR A 22 0.11 15.94 -0.19
N THR A 23 -0.43 16.38 0.94
CA THR A 23 0.14 17.44 1.81
C THR A 23 0.49 16.93 3.22
N VAL A 24 0.19 15.67 3.53
CA VAL A 24 0.49 15.01 4.82
C VAL A 24 1.54 13.92 4.64
N ASP A 25 2.19 13.50 5.73
CA ASP A 25 3.10 12.35 5.67
C ASP A 25 2.32 11.04 5.41
N VAL A 26 2.68 10.37 4.32
CA VAL A 26 2.08 9.11 3.85
C VAL A 26 3.12 8.00 3.71
N ALA A 27 4.30 8.15 4.32
CA ALA A 27 5.34 7.13 4.25
C ALA A 27 4.87 5.79 4.82
N TRP A 28 3.94 5.80 5.79
CA TRP A 28 3.29 4.59 6.30
C TRP A 28 2.54 3.82 5.20
N ALA A 29 1.86 4.53 4.29
CA ALA A 29 1.07 3.92 3.23
C ALA A 29 1.98 3.32 2.15
N GLN A 30 3.06 4.02 1.80
CA GLN A 30 4.07 3.53 0.87
C GLN A 30 4.71 2.24 1.36
N ARG A 31 5.21 2.20 2.60
CA ARG A 31 5.83 1.00 3.19
C ARG A 31 4.84 -0.16 3.32
N THR A 32 3.59 0.14 3.70
CA THR A 32 2.53 -0.88 3.79
C THR A 32 2.22 -1.46 2.41
N ALA A 33 2.15 -0.62 1.38
CA ALA A 33 1.91 -1.05 0.00
C ALA A 33 3.05 -1.90 -0.55
N GLU A 34 4.31 -1.56 -0.27
CA GLU A 34 5.48 -2.34 -0.69
C GLU A 34 5.43 -3.76 -0.11
N LYS A 35 5.16 -3.89 1.19
CA LYS A 35 4.97 -5.20 1.84
C LYS A 35 3.81 -5.98 1.21
N ALA A 36 2.72 -5.30 0.84
CA ALA A 36 1.55 -5.95 0.26
C ALA A 36 1.80 -6.42 -1.18
N VAL A 37 2.56 -5.65 -1.97
CA VAL A 37 3.00 -6.02 -3.32
C VAL A 37 3.84 -7.30 -3.28
N ASP A 38 4.75 -7.43 -2.31
CA ASP A 38 5.59 -8.62 -2.16
C ASP A 38 4.78 -9.88 -1.82
N LYS A 39 3.63 -9.73 -1.15
CA LYS A 39 2.73 -10.84 -0.79
C LYS A 39 1.63 -11.11 -1.82
N ALA A 40 1.39 -10.20 -2.76
CA ALA A 40 0.36 -10.35 -3.78
C ALA A 40 0.90 -11.13 -5.00
N PRO A 41 0.36 -12.34 -5.28
CA PRO A 41 0.82 -13.16 -6.40
C PRO A 41 0.79 -12.39 -7.72
N GLY A 42 1.91 -12.39 -8.45
CA GLY A 42 2.02 -11.74 -9.76
C GLY A 42 2.21 -10.22 -9.74
N LEU A 43 2.16 -9.55 -8.58
CA LEU A 43 2.52 -8.13 -8.46
C LEU A 43 4.00 -7.92 -8.18
N ALA A 44 4.58 -8.73 -7.29
CA ALA A 44 5.98 -8.58 -6.85
C ALA A 44 6.99 -8.54 -8.00
N GLY A 45 6.80 -9.34 -9.06
CA GLY A 45 7.67 -9.33 -10.24
C GLY A 45 7.35 -8.25 -11.28
N LYS A 46 6.24 -7.52 -11.12
CA LYS A 46 5.65 -6.69 -12.17
C LYS A 46 5.77 -5.20 -11.91
N VAL A 47 5.41 -4.74 -10.71
CA VAL A 47 5.32 -3.30 -10.42
C VAL A 47 6.62 -2.77 -9.83
N ASP A 48 7.08 -1.61 -10.26
CA ASP A 48 8.30 -0.94 -9.76
C ASP A 48 8.08 0.56 -9.47
N SER A 49 6.88 1.06 -9.70
CA SER A 49 6.48 2.46 -9.50
C SER A 49 5.13 2.54 -8.80
N GLY A 50 4.94 3.64 -8.07
CA GLY A 50 3.71 3.90 -7.34
C GLY A 50 3.43 5.39 -7.20
N VAL A 51 2.16 5.75 -7.09
CA VAL A 51 1.72 7.11 -6.79
C VAL A 51 0.67 7.08 -5.69
N VAL A 52 0.89 7.87 -4.64
CA VAL A 52 -0.14 8.16 -3.64
C VAL A 52 -1.04 9.28 -4.16
N GLN A 53 -2.35 9.07 -4.11
CA GLN A 53 -3.36 9.95 -4.68
C GLN A 53 -4.06 10.71 -3.55
N GLY A 54 -3.84 12.02 -3.49
CA GLY A 54 -4.41 12.90 -2.49
C GLY A 54 -3.93 12.62 -1.06
N ASN A 55 -4.62 13.22 -0.10
CA ASN A 55 -4.46 12.90 1.31
C ASN A 55 -5.31 11.67 1.65
N PRO A 56 -4.88 10.79 2.58
CA PRO A 56 -5.71 9.69 3.05
C PRO A 56 -7.00 10.22 3.69
N HIS A 57 -8.12 9.56 3.41
CA HIS A 57 -9.46 10.00 3.82
C HIS A 57 -10.42 8.82 3.94
N PRO A 58 -11.54 8.94 4.68
CA PRO A 58 -12.63 7.99 4.59
C PRO A 58 -13.48 8.25 3.33
N THR A 59 -14.26 7.25 2.91
CA THR A 59 -15.32 7.44 1.92
C THR A 59 -16.67 7.11 2.55
N ASP A 60 -17.31 8.13 3.13
CA ASP A 60 -18.54 8.00 3.93
C ASP A 60 -19.69 7.37 3.15
N LYS A 61 -19.82 7.71 1.86
CA LYS A 61 -20.90 7.21 0.99
C LYS A 61 -20.92 5.68 0.90
N THR A 62 -19.76 5.04 0.97
CA THR A 62 -19.60 3.59 0.88
C THR A 62 -19.26 2.94 2.21
N GLY A 63 -19.13 3.73 3.28
CA GLY A 63 -18.61 3.27 4.56
C GLY A 63 -17.17 2.75 4.49
N ASP A 64 -16.40 3.15 3.47
CA ASP A 64 -15.00 2.73 3.36
C ASP A 64 -14.18 3.53 4.37
N PRO A 65 -13.56 2.88 5.38
CA PRO A 65 -12.87 3.58 6.45
C PRO A 65 -11.65 4.36 5.92
N TYR A 66 -11.06 5.18 6.80
CA TYR A 66 -9.89 5.98 6.49
C TYR A 66 -8.78 5.15 5.79
N HIS A 67 -8.40 5.57 4.58
CA HIS A 67 -7.40 4.88 3.78
C HIS A 67 -6.62 5.85 2.90
N ALA A 68 -5.42 5.43 2.48
CA ALA A 68 -4.68 6.09 1.41
C ALA A 68 -4.98 5.41 0.08
N SER A 69 -5.26 6.17 -0.96
CA SER A 69 -5.44 5.64 -2.31
C SER A 69 -4.11 5.64 -3.07
N ILE A 70 -3.77 4.53 -3.72
CA ILE A 70 -2.54 4.41 -4.52
C ILE A 70 -2.81 3.88 -5.92
N THR A 71 -1.91 4.18 -6.84
CA THR A 71 -1.82 3.53 -8.17
C THR A 71 -0.44 2.92 -8.34
N LEU A 72 -0.38 1.71 -8.90
CA LEU A 72 0.85 0.95 -9.12
C LEU A 72 1.06 0.66 -10.61
N GLY A 73 2.32 0.66 -11.05
CA GLY A 73 2.65 0.53 -12.46
C GLY A 73 4.02 -0.07 -12.76
N ILE A 74 4.31 -0.24 -14.05
CA ILE A 74 5.59 -0.70 -14.60
C ILE A 74 6.29 0.50 -15.25
N ASN A 75 7.39 0.97 -14.69
CA ASN A 75 8.10 2.22 -14.98
C ASN A 75 7.31 3.50 -14.66
N ASP A 76 6.02 3.56 -15.01
CA ASP A 76 5.09 4.63 -14.68
C ASP A 76 3.68 4.08 -14.35
N VAL A 77 2.79 4.93 -13.85
CA VAL A 77 1.41 4.61 -13.47
C VAL A 77 0.37 5.07 -14.48
N GLN A 78 0.80 5.57 -15.64
CA GLN A 78 -0.08 6.13 -16.68
C GLN A 78 -0.29 5.15 -17.84
N GLY A 79 -1.44 5.28 -18.53
CA GLY A 79 -1.73 4.54 -19.75
C GLY A 79 -1.55 3.02 -19.61
N LYS A 80 -0.81 2.43 -20.55
CA LYS A 80 -0.54 0.98 -20.62
C LYS A 80 0.32 0.46 -19.47
N ASP A 81 1.06 1.34 -18.80
CA ASP A 81 2.00 0.98 -17.74
C ASP A 81 1.29 0.83 -16.38
N ARG A 82 0.07 1.36 -16.27
CA ARG A 82 -0.79 1.19 -15.10
C ARG A 82 -1.16 -0.28 -14.89
N VAL A 83 -0.81 -0.83 -13.73
CA VAL A 83 -1.11 -2.22 -13.38
C VAL A 83 -2.38 -2.34 -12.54
N THR A 84 -2.49 -1.60 -11.44
CA THR A 84 -3.66 -1.66 -10.53
C THR A 84 -3.71 -0.41 -9.65
N SER A 85 -4.78 -0.26 -8.89
CA SER A 85 -4.88 0.70 -7.78
C SER A 85 -5.21 -0.05 -6.50
N ALA A 86 -5.02 0.58 -5.35
CA ALA A 86 -5.37 -0.02 -4.07
C ALA A 86 -5.76 1.02 -3.04
N HIS A 87 -6.53 0.57 -2.04
CA HIS A 87 -6.74 1.27 -0.79
C HIS A 87 -5.82 0.66 0.26
N VAL A 88 -5.02 1.50 0.91
CA VAL A 88 -4.07 1.12 1.96
C VAL A 88 -4.62 1.63 3.28
N TYR A 89 -4.90 0.69 4.20
CA TYR A 89 -5.54 0.97 5.47
C TYR A 89 -4.50 1.04 6.60
N PRO A 90 -4.70 1.90 7.62
CA PRO A 90 -3.76 2.02 8.74
C PRO A 90 -3.58 0.73 9.54
N ASP A 91 -4.57 -0.16 9.51
CA ASP A 91 -4.51 -1.47 10.14
C ASP A 91 -3.56 -2.47 9.43
N GLY A 92 -2.88 -2.05 8.35
CA GLY A 92 -2.00 -2.90 7.56
C GLY A 92 -2.73 -3.75 6.51
N SER A 93 -4.03 -3.52 6.30
CA SER A 93 -4.74 -4.12 5.17
C SER A 93 -4.51 -3.33 3.89
N VAL A 94 -4.45 -4.02 2.75
CA VAL A 94 -4.41 -3.41 1.42
C VAL A 94 -5.43 -4.11 0.53
N THR A 95 -6.40 -3.37 0.00
CA THR A 95 -7.38 -3.90 -0.96
C THR A 95 -7.00 -3.42 -2.35
N PHE A 96 -6.63 -4.34 -3.24
CA PHE A 96 -6.37 -4.03 -4.64
C PHE A 96 -7.68 -3.95 -5.43
N SER A 97 -7.75 -3.03 -6.39
CA SER A 97 -8.93 -2.85 -7.25
C SER A 97 -9.12 -3.99 -8.26
N LYS A 98 -8.03 -4.70 -8.60
CA LYS A 98 -8.11 -5.91 -9.42
C LYS A 98 -8.27 -7.12 -8.51
N GLU A 99 -9.40 -7.80 -8.65
CA GLU A 99 -9.79 -8.95 -7.82
C GLU A 99 -8.74 -10.07 -7.79
N VAL A 100 -8.01 -10.29 -8.89
CA VAL A 100 -6.91 -11.27 -8.95
C VAL A 100 -5.83 -11.07 -7.89
N TYR A 101 -5.66 -9.83 -7.38
CA TYR A 101 -4.72 -9.52 -6.30
C TYR A 101 -5.38 -9.49 -4.92
N GLY A 102 -6.72 -9.37 -4.87
CA GLY A 102 -7.53 -9.46 -3.67
C GLY A 102 -7.19 -8.45 -2.58
N ARG A 103 -7.46 -8.84 -1.33
CA ARG A 103 -7.06 -8.11 -0.11
C ARG A 103 -5.87 -8.81 0.54
N VAL A 104 -4.84 -8.05 0.85
CA VAL A 104 -3.61 -8.52 1.51
C VAL A 104 -3.49 -7.92 2.90
N LYS A 105 -3.08 -8.72 3.88
CA LYS A 105 -2.77 -8.27 5.25
C LYS A 105 -1.27 -8.30 5.49
N VAL A 106 -0.73 -7.20 5.99
CA VAL A 106 0.67 -7.07 6.41
C VAL A 106 0.75 -6.56 7.85
N ASP A 107 1.95 -6.59 8.42
CA ASP A 107 2.19 -6.02 9.74
C ASP A 107 1.97 -4.51 9.70
N VAL A 108 1.24 -4.02 10.70
CA VAL A 108 0.90 -2.61 10.89
C VAL A 108 2.18 -1.77 10.88
N ASP A 109 2.17 -0.70 10.10
CA ASP A 109 3.26 0.27 10.14
C ASP A 109 3.17 1.09 11.44
N PRO A 110 4.24 1.20 12.23
CA PRO A 110 4.18 1.90 13.53
C PRO A 110 3.89 3.39 13.39
N ALA A 111 4.09 3.98 12.21
CA ALA A 111 3.75 5.38 11.93
C ALA A 111 2.37 5.52 11.26
N ALA A 112 1.62 4.43 11.05
CA ALA A 112 0.25 4.53 10.58
C ALA A 112 -0.64 5.23 11.62
N PRO A 113 -1.60 6.07 11.20
CA PRO A 113 -2.51 6.72 12.12
C PRO A 113 -3.35 5.67 12.86
N LYS A 114 -3.53 5.84 14.17
CA LYS A 114 -4.40 4.94 14.94
C LYS A 114 -5.84 5.11 14.44
N GLU A 115 -6.54 3.99 14.23
CA GLU A 115 -7.97 4.01 13.91
C GLU A 115 -8.71 4.91 14.91
N GLY A 116 -9.43 5.91 14.39
CA GLY A 116 -10.14 6.92 15.19
C GLY A 116 -9.40 8.23 15.45
N SER A 117 -8.15 8.41 15.00
CA SER A 117 -7.42 9.69 15.16
C SER A 117 -7.72 10.72 14.04
N ALA A 118 -8.52 10.35 13.03
CA ALA A 118 -8.94 11.24 11.96
C ALA A 118 -10.26 11.94 12.32
N SER A 119 -10.31 12.60 13.47
CA SER A 119 -11.42 13.51 13.85
C SER A 119 -10.93 14.54 14.85
N LYS A 120 -10.63 15.75 14.37
CA LYS A 120 -11.19 17.00 14.89
C LYS A 120 -10.98 18.14 13.92
#